data_AF-A0A7C1PRH9-F1
#
_entry.id   AF-A0A7C1PRH9-F1
#
_cell.length_a   1.000
_cell.length_b   1.000
_cell.length_c   1.000
_cell.angle_alpha   90.00
_cell.angle_beta   90.00
_cell.angle_gamma   90.00
#
_symmetry.space_group_name_H-M   'P 1'
#
loop_
_entity.id
_entity.type
_entity.pdbx_description
1 polymer ?
#
loop_
_entity_poly.entity_id
_entity_poly.type
_entity_poly.pdbx_seq_one_letter_code
_entity_poly.pdbx_strand_id
1 'polypeptide(L)'
;MLELQRHWLVAPWPIIVWGDPHGDFRENRYRYVGYSKEDESVTNPYFPPDRKGQGPLDGRNWVRRPWENSAVWKAHPDKVKDRQFDNNPDPEIISRLQIGLMWAAWCNGYDFPSMTSDLWKNPQEYVHIYLPPSPGVFGMGVMFHRKADGSIWYVSVPLGPPLPDFGVELTPAERTGKPGDPVTFNLRAYCRDNEQRGDLTLGMQVVVWHQVGSNTYPVSFTLNGVESQVDVSGKLSYVDIWPAPLEASYNTTVTVHVQDVESKVVAEIYPLEKYQGIASLPPVPNPDADVYKRNNQAEARVRPEEPCTDISVVSPYRKPSGDRYVGFNTEIGATVKRANDGPSGPVQVRLTVTGPGGFSKVKTFNLNRGESKKVSYVVQVNKPGTATFTFHAVPVGVEDCAPGNNRATVSFQVKPDPSVPPPESKSWVELISSR
;
A
#
# COMPACT_ATOMS: atom_id res chain seq x y z
N MET A 1 -8.49 55.44 0.64
CA MET A 1 -9.19 54.15 0.55
C MET A 1 -8.67 53.50 -0.72
N LEU A 2 -7.94 52.39 -0.63
CA LEU A 2 -7.37 51.71 -1.80
C LEU A 2 -8.46 50.86 -2.47
N GLU A 3 -8.55 50.89 -3.80
CA GLU A 3 -9.50 50.07 -4.56
C GLU A 3 -8.98 48.64 -4.75
N LEU A 4 -9.87 47.64 -4.68
CA LEU A 4 -9.51 46.25 -4.91
C LEU A 4 -9.31 46.00 -6.42
N GLN A 5 -8.16 45.48 -6.81
CA GLN A 5 -7.78 45.23 -8.19
C GLN A 5 -7.32 43.77 -8.38
N ARG A 6 -7.71 43.17 -9.51
CA ARG A 6 -7.18 41.88 -9.96
C ARG A 6 -6.05 42.14 -10.95
N HIS A 7 -4.83 41.77 -10.59
CA HIS A 7 -3.65 41.95 -11.42
C HIS A 7 -3.21 40.65 -12.07
N TRP A 8 -2.83 40.71 -13.33
CA TRP A 8 -2.25 39.59 -14.07
C TRP A 8 -0.73 39.74 -14.11
N LEU A 9 -0.02 38.74 -13.60
CA LEU A 9 1.43 38.66 -13.77
C LEU A 9 1.76 38.19 -15.21
N VAL A 10 3.02 38.29 -15.62
CA VAL A 10 3.48 37.83 -16.95
C VAL A 10 3.44 36.29 -17.08
N ALA A 11 3.20 35.59 -15.97
CA ALA A 11 2.77 34.19 -15.93
C ALA A 11 1.26 34.13 -15.58
N PRO A 12 0.52 33.07 -15.93
CA PRO A 12 -0.93 33.11 -16.16
C PRO A 12 -1.79 33.21 -14.88
N TRP A 13 -1.24 33.72 -13.80
CA TRP A 13 -1.88 33.68 -12.50
C TRP A 13 -2.30 35.06 -12.02
N PRO A 14 -3.59 35.22 -11.69
CA PRO A 14 -4.09 36.43 -11.09
C PRO A 14 -3.69 36.51 -9.61
N ILE A 15 -3.35 37.72 -9.18
CA ILE A 15 -3.17 38.09 -7.77
C ILE A 15 -4.21 39.17 -7.42
N ILE A 16 -4.77 39.09 -6.22
CA ILE A 16 -5.70 40.10 -5.70
C ILE A 16 -4.91 41.05 -4.81
N VAL A 17 -4.93 42.33 -5.17
CA VAL A 17 -4.21 43.40 -4.46
C VAL A 17 -5.08 44.63 -4.37
N TRP A 18 -4.68 45.55 -3.50
CA TRP A 18 -5.30 46.87 -3.37
C TRP A 18 -4.42 47.93 -4.02
N GLY A 19 -5.04 48.92 -4.66
CA GLY A 19 -4.35 50.07 -5.27
C GLY A 19 -3.47 49.73 -6.46
N ASP A 20 -2.78 50.76 -6.95
CA ASP A 20 -1.99 50.67 -8.17
C ASP A 20 -0.57 50.10 -7.92
N PRO A 21 0.04 49.48 -8.96
CA PRO A 21 1.45 49.13 -8.95
C PRO A 21 2.36 50.34 -8.66
N HIS A 22 3.43 50.12 -7.88
CA HIS A 22 4.28 51.21 -7.40
C HIS A 22 5.72 50.75 -7.09
N GLY A 23 6.56 51.70 -6.67
CA GLY A 23 7.98 51.48 -6.40
C GLY A 23 8.86 51.58 -7.65
N ASP A 24 10.03 50.97 -7.61
CA ASP A 24 10.95 50.98 -8.75
C ASP A 24 10.29 50.38 -10.01
N PHE A 25 10.61 50.96 -11.17
CA PHE A 25 10.16 50.46 -12.46
C PHE A 25 11.34 50.00 -13.30
N ARG A 26 11.37 48.71 -13.67
CA ARG A 26 12.42 48.09 -14.50
C ARG A 26 11.80 47.03 -15.39
N GLU A 27 12.34 46.88 -16.61
CA GLU A 27 11.88 45.87 -17.58
C GLU A 27 10.36 45.85 -17.79
N ASN A 28 9.77 47.05 -17.86
CA ASN A 28 8.33 47.27 -18.02
C ASN A 28 7.46 46.73 -16.86
N ARG A 29 8.01 46.66 -15.65
CA ARG A 29 7.33 46.13 -14.45
C ARG A 29 7.66 46.97 -13.22
N TYR A 30 6.66 47.15 -12.37
CA TYR A 30 6.85 47.72 -11.04
C TYR A 30 7.37 46.65 -10.06
N ARG A 31 8.17 47.08 -9.09
CA ARG A 31 8.66 46.25 -7.97
C ARG A 31 7.52 45.73 -7.11
N TYR A 32 6.45 46.51 -6.99
CA TYR A 32 5.24 46.14 -6.27
C TYR A 32 4.04 46.17 -7.19
N VAL A 33 3.20 45.14 -7.10
CA VAL A 33 1.98 45.02 -7.92
C VAL A 33 0.76 45.70 -7.29
N GLY A 34 0.88 46.15 -6.05
CA GLY A 34 -0.17 46.79 -5.26
C GLY A 34 0.12 46.60 -3.78
N TYR A 35 -0.91 46.65 -2.95
CA TYR A 35 -0.86 46.56 -1.50
C TYR A 35 -1.67 45.37 -0.98
N SER A 36 -1.32 44.84 0.19
CA SER A 36 -2.16 43.93 0.96
C SER A 36 -3.32 44.70 1.58
N LYS A 37 -4.27 43.98 2.21
CA LYS A 37 -5.37 44.60 2.97
C LYS A 37 -4.85 45.52 4.08
N GLU A 38 -3.72 45.16 4.69
CA GLU A 38 -3.09 45.88 5.80
C GLU A 38 -2.00 46.87 5.30
N ASP A 39 -2.08 47.26 4.02
CA ASP A 39 -1.23 48.28 3.39
C ASP A 39 0.26 47.87 3.30
N GLU A 40 0.55 46.58 3.13
CA GLU A 40 1.92 46.09 2.87
C GLU A 40 2.20 46.03 1.37
N SER A 41 3.35 46.50 0.92
CA SER A 41 3.69 46.48 -0.51
C SER A 41 3.89 45.05 -1.02
N VAL A 42 2.94 44.58 -1.85
CA VAL A 42 2.94 43.23 -2.41
C VAL A 42 4.02 43.13 -3.49
N THR A 43 5.06 42.35 -3.22
CA THR A 43 6.20 42.18 -4.13
C THR A 43 5.82 41.53 -5.45
N ASN A 44 6.43 42.01 -6.53
CA ASN A 44 6.38 41.37 -7.84
C ASN A 44 7.49 40.31 -7.95
N PRO A 45 7.19 39.00 -8.00
CA PRO A 45 8.22 37.96 -8.12
C PRO A 45 8.95 37.99 -9.47
N TYR A 46 8.39 38.68 -10.47
CA TYR A 46 8.98 38.83 -11.80
C TYR A 46 9.71 40.17 -11.99
N PHE A 47 9.81 40.98 -10.94
CA PHE A 47 10.68 42.15 -10.97
C PHE A 47 12.14 41.66 -10.98
N PRO A 48 13.00 42.18 -11.87
CA PRO A 48 14.37 41.69 -12.00
C PRO A 48 15.11 41.82 -10.67
N PRO A 49 15.79 40.75 -10.20
CA PRO A 49 16.49 40.80 -8.92
C PRO A 49 17.64 41.81 -9.00
N ASP A 50 17.84 42.59 -7.94
CA ASP A 50 18.94 43.56 -7.85
C ASP A 50 20.32 42.86 -7.94
N ARG A 51 20.38 41.55 -7.67
CA ARG A 51 21.51 40.67 -7.95
C ARG A 51 21.01 39.25 -8.19
N LYS A 52 21.48 38.59 -9.25
CA LYS A 52 21.20 37.17 -9.47
C LYS A 52 21.79 36.31 -8.34
N GLY A 53 20.99 35.35 -7.90
CA GLY A 53 21.40 34.28 -7.01
C GLY A 53 22.51 33.41 -7.61
N GLN A 54 23.18 32.67 -6.73
CA GLN A 54 24.13 31.61 -7.07
C GLN A 54 24.06 30.53 -5.99
N GLY A 55 24.12 29.25 -6.36
CA GLY A 55 24.04 28.15 -5.40
C GLY A 55 22.63 27.94 -4.81
N PRO A 56 22.50 27.02 -3.84
CA PRO A 56 21.22 26.66 -3.23
C PRO A 56 20.55 27.82 -2.49
N LEU A 57 19.23 27.94 -2.64
CA LEU A 57 18.43 28.95 -1.94
C LEU A 57 18.58 28.82 -0.41
N ASP A 58 18.56 27.59 0.12
CA ASP A 58 18.76 27.25 1.53
C ASP A 58 20.20 27.46 2.04
N GLY A 59 21.14 27.79 1.16
CA GLY A 59 22.51 28.17 1.52
C GLY A 59 22.68 29.61 2.00
N ARG A 60 21.59 30.38 2.11
CA ARG A 60 21.62 31.79 2.56
C ARG A 60 21.30 31.92 4.05
N ASN A 61 21.80 33.00 4.64
CA ASN A 61 21.54 33.35 6.04
C ASN A 61 20.14 33.98 6.16
N TRP A 62 19.10 33.16 6.00
CA TRP A 62 17.70 33.56 6.14
C TRP A 62 17.39 33.93 7.59
N VAL A 63 16.62 34.99 7.76
CA VAL A 63 16.15 35.46 9.06
C VAL A 63 14.95 34.61 9.46
N ARG A 64 15.13 33.78 10.48
CA ARG A 64 14.03 33.07 11.14
C ARG A 64 13.18 34.07 11.94
N ARG A 65 11.85 33.92 11.87
CA ARG A 65 10.83 34.80 12.46
C ARG A 65 11.07 36.28 12.11
N PRO A 66 11.04 36.66 10.82
CA PRO A 66 11.30 38.03 10.40
C PRO A 66 10.34 39.04 11.05
N TRP A 67 9.12 38.63 11.35
CA TRP A 67 8.12 39.40 12.09
C TRP A 67 8.43 39.61 13.57
N GLU A 68 9.51 39.05 14.12
CA GLU A 68 10.03 39.32 15.47
C GLU A 68 11.39 40.03 15.43
N ASN A 69 11.92 40.31 14.23
CA ASN A 69 13.28 40.80 14.05
C ASN A 69 13.32 42.32 13.87
N SER A 70 13.83 43.02 14.89
CA SER A 70 13.96 44.49 14.86
C SER A 70 14.81 45.03 13.70
N ALA A 71 15.80 44.27 13.22
CA ALA A 71 16.60 44.69 12.07
C ALA A 71 15.79 44.62 10.77
N VAL A 72 14.88 43.63 10.63
CA VAL A 72 13.95 43.55 9.50
C VAL A 72 13.03 44.75 9.50
N TRP A 73 12.39 45.09 10.64
CA TRP A 73 11.51 46.26 10.72
C TRP A 73 12.23 47.57 10.43
N LYS A 74 13.50 47.70 10.85
CA LYS A 74 14.31 48.89 10.56
C LYS A 74 14.64 49.01 9.07
N ALA A 75 14.88 47.88 8.39
CA ALA A 75 15.26 47.86 6.99
C ALA A 75 14.06 47.92 6.04
N HIS A 76 12.93 47.33 6.42
CA HIS A 76 11.71 47.14 5.60
C HIS A 76 10.46 47.39 6.45
N PRO A 77 10.21 48.63 6.93
CA PRO A 77 9.11 48.95 7.84
C PRO A 77 7.71 48.76 7.23
N ASP A 78 7.62 48.65 5.91
CA ASP A 78 6.41 48.50 5.10
C ASP A 78 6.03 47.04 4.79
N LYS A 79 6.88 46.07 5.15
CA LYS A 79 6.76 44.68 4.68
C LYS A 79 6.28 43.67 5.70
N VAL A 80 6.19 44.05 6.97
CA VAL A 80 5.83 43.14 8.05
C VAL A 80 4.91 43.85 9.04
N LYS A 81 3.61 43.79 8.78
CA LYS A 81 2.53 44.40 9.57
C LYS A 81 1.61 43.33 10.15
N ASP A 82 1.04 42.45 9.32
CA ASP A 82 0.05 41.44 9.77
C ASP A 82 0.63 40.04 9.92
N ARG A 83 0.62 39.53 11.15
CA ARG A 83 1.22 38.23 11.50
C ARG A 83 0.22 37.09 11.54
N GLN A 84 -1.02 37.30 11.08
CA GLN A 84 -2.09 36.32 11.19
C GLN A 84 -1.72 34.93 10.61
N PHE A 85 -0.91 34.91 9.54
CA PHE A 85 -0.55 33.69 8.82
C PHE A 85 0.88 33.20 9.11
N ASP A 86 1.65 33.95 9.90
CA ASP A 86 3.04 33.64 10.20
C ASP A 86 3.17 32.45 11.17
N ASN A 87 4.23 31.65 11.01
CA ASN A 87 4.52 30.51 11.88
C ASN A 87 3.39 29.46 11.99
N ASN A 88 2.48 29.41 11.01
CA ASN A 88 1.37 28.48 11.04
C ASN A 88 1.84 27.05 10.72
N PRO A 89 1.69 26.07 11.64
CA PRO A 89 2.17 24.71 11.44
C PRO A 89 1.24 23.84 10.58
N ASP A 90 0.19 24.41 9.99
CA ASP A 90 -0.72 23.69 9.10
C ASP A 90 0.07 23.05 7.93
N PRO A 91 0.01 21.71 7.77
CA PRO A 91 0.66 21.01 6.66
C PRO A 91 0.31 21.57 5.28
N GLU A 92 -0.91 22.09 5.10
CA GLU A 92 -1.34 22.73 3.86
C GLU A 92 -0.57 24.01 3.56
N ILE A 93 -0.38 24.85 4.57
CA ILE A 93 0.39 26.09 4.46
C ILE A 93 1.87 25.77 4.22
N ILE A 94 2.41 24.77 4.91
CA ILE A 94 3.80 24.32 4.74
C ILE A 94 4.05 23.85 3.30
N SER A 95 3.16 23.03 2.73
CA SER A 95 3.30 22.55 1.35
C SER A 95 3.26 23.71 0.33
N ARG A 96 2.33 24.66 0.50
CA ARG A 96 2.24 25.85 -0.36
C ARG A 96 3.48 26.73 -0.28
N LEU A 97 4.06 26.86 0.91
CA LEU A 97 5.32 27.56 1.11
C LEU A 97 6.50 26.85 0.45
N GLN A 98 6.56 25.52 0.49
CA GLN A 98 7.60 24.74 -0.22
C GLN A 98 7.56 24.99 -1.72
N ILE A 99 6.36 24.98 -2.33
CA ILE A 99 6.17 25.39 -3.74
C ILE A 99 6.66 26.83 -3.93
N GLY A 100 6.31 27.74 -3.03
CA GLY A 100 6.75 29.13 -3.09
C GLY A 100 8.26 29.31 -3.01
N LEU A 101 8.98 28.50 -2.24
CA LEU A 101 10.45 28.53 -2.19
C LEU A 101 11.07 28.13 -3.52
N MET A 102 10.46 27.20 -4.25
CA MET A 102 10.93 26.80 -5.58
C MET A 102 10.75 27.93 -6.59
N TRP A 103 9.61 28.62 -6.53
CA TRP A 103 9.38 29.85 -7.31
C TRP A 103 10.38 30.94 -6.96
N ALA A 104 10.61 31.17 -5.67
CA ALA A 104 11.58 32.15 -5.20
C ALA A 104 12.99 31.84 -5.73
N ALA A 105 13.41 30.57 -5.70
CA ALA A 105 14.69 30.14 -6.26
C ALA A 105 14.77 30.44 -7.77
N TRP A 106 13.79 29.98 -8.53
CA TRP A 106 13.78 30.11 -9.99
C TRP A 106 13.74 31.57 -10.45
N CYS A 107 12.84 32.38 -9.91
CA CYS A 107 12.70 33.80 -10.24
C CYS A 107 13.97 34.61 -9.93
N ASN A 108 14.76 34.18 -8.94
CA ASN A 108 15.96 34.89 -8.50
C ASN A 108 17.28 34.24 -8.97
N GLY A 109 17.23 33.10 -9.67
CA GLY A 109 18.40 32.39 -10.19
C GLY A 109 19.20 31.60 -9.14
N TYR A 110 18.55 31.10 -8.10
CA TYR A 110 19.14 30.13 -7.15
C TYR A 110 18.85 28.68 -7.59
N ASP A 111 19.65 27.74 -7.08
CA ASP A 111 19.28 26.32 -7.12
C ASP A 111 18.14 26.05 -6.11
N PHE A 112 17.32 25.04 -6.37
CA PHE A 112 16.24 24.66 -5.46
C PHE A 112 16.77 24.25 -4.08
N PRO A 113 16.03 24.56 -3.00
CA PRO A 113 16.43 24.17 -1.65
C PRO A 113 16.46 22.65 -1.49
N SER A 114 17.36 22.14 -0.65
CA SER A 114 17.36 20.70 -0.33
C SER A 114 16.11 20.33 0.46
N MET A 115 15.47 19.21 0.11
CA MET A 115 14.32 18.68 0.87
C MET A 115 14.66 18.30 2.32
N THR A 116 15.97 18.16 2.62
CA THR A 116 16.44 17.84 3.96
C THR A 116 16.77 19.07 4.80
N SER A 117 16.82 20.26 4.19
CA SER A 117 17.19 21.52 4.84
C SER A 117 16.14 21.99 5.85
N ASP A 118 16.58 22.82 6.80
CA ASP A 118 15.68 23.44 7.77
C ASP A 118 14.70 24.40 7.09
N LEU A 119 15.15 25.16 6.09
CA LEU A 119 14.28 26.05 5.30
C LEU A 119 13.14 25.27 4.62
N TRP A 120 13.43 24.09 4.05
CA TRP A 120 12.41 23.28 3.39
C TRP A 120 11.45 22.60 4.37
N LYS A 121 11.95 22.16 5.52
CA LYS A 121 11.14 21.46 6.54
C LYS A 121 10.28 22.41 7.36
N ASN A 122 10.77 23.63 7.59
CA ASN A 122 10.14 24.62 8.45
C ASN A 122 9.95 25.98 7.74
N PRO A 123 9.44 26.03 6.49
CA PRO A 123 9.38 27.27 5.72
C PRO A 123 8.48 28.34 6.37
N GLN A 124 7.47 27.92 7.13
CA GLN A 124 6.56 28.78 7.89
C GLN A 124 7.26 29.63 8.93
N GLU A 125 8.48 29.26 9.34
CA GLU A 125 9.27 30.03 10.30
C GLU A 125 10.12 31.13 9.63
N TYR A 126 10.24 31.13 8.30
CA TYR A 126 11.11 32.03 7.53
C TYR A 126 10.34 32.99 6.62
N VAL A 127 9.15 32.59 6.18
CA VAL A 127 8.33 33.36 5.25
C VAL A 127 7.26 34.10 6.02
N HIS A 128 7.23 35.42 5.85
CA HIS A 128 6.13 36.26 6.30
C HIS A 128 5.04 36.31 5.22
N ILE A 129 3.81 35.99 5.57
CA ILE A 129 2.68 35.88 4.63
C ILE A 129 1.73 37.07 4.82
N TYR A 130 1.85 38.07 3.94
CA TYR A 130 0.97 39.25 3.93
C TYR A 130 -0.21 39.14 2.96
N LEU A 131 -0.19 38.15 2.06
CA LEU A 131 -1.32 37.86 1.19
C LEU A 131 -1.56 36.34 1.14
N PRO A 132 -2.59 35.82 1.82
CA PRO A 132 -2.88 34.39 1.76
C PRO A 132 -3.41 34.01 0.36
N PRO A 133 -3.05 32.82 -0.16
CA PRO A 133 -3.64 32.31 -1.39
C PRO A 133 -5.15 32.06 -1.22
N SER A 134 -5.93 32.31 -2.27
CA SER A 134 -7.38 32.04 -2.33
C SER A 134 -7.73 31.22 -3.57
N PRO A 135 -8.93 30.65 -3.68
CA PRO A 135 -9.31 29.84 -4.85
C PRO A 135 -9.08 30.58 -6.16
N GLY A 136 -8.28 29.98 -7.05
CA GLY A 136 -7.94 30.54 -8.36
C GLY A 136 -7.04 31.79 -8.37
N VAL A 137 -6.50 32.23 -7.23
CA VAL A 137 -5.58 33.39 -7.12
C VAL A 137 -4.39 33.09 -6.22
N PHE A 138 -3.23 33.63 -6.59
CA PHE A 138 -2.01 33.43 -5.82
C PHE A 138 -2.00 34.29 -4.56
N GLY A 139 -1.40 33.74 -3.51
CA GLY A 139 -0.92 34.50 -2.38
C GLY A 139 0.50 34.98 -2.59
N MET A 140 1.00 35.76 -1.65
CA MET A 140 2.36 36.26 -1.65
C MET A 140 2.88 36.34 -0.23
N GLY A 141 4.10 35.84 -0.04
CA GLY A 141 4.91 36.09 1.12
C GLY A 141 6.27 36.67 0.74
N VAL A 142 7.07 36.91 1.77
CA VAL A 142 8.44 37.42 1.64
C VAL A 142 9.33 36.74 2.66
N MET A 143 10.57 36.46 2.28
CA MET A 143 11.60 36.04 3.23
C MET A 143 12.82 36.94 3.15
N PHE A 144 13.51 37.10 4.27
CA PHE A 144 14.58 38.08 4.44
C PHE A 144 15.90 37.36 4.70
N HIS A 145 16.99 37.82 4.09
CA HIS A 145 18.33 37.34 4.40
C HIS A 145 19.24 38.47 4.84
N ARG A 146 20.14 38.13 5.76
CA ARG A 146 21.15 39.06 6.27
C ARG A 146 22.49 38.83 5.57
N LYS A 147 23.05 39.89 4.99
CA LYS A 147 24.39 39.87 4.39
C LYS A 147 25.48 40.00 5.46
N ALA A 148 26.72 39.70 5.08
CA ALA A 148 27.88 39.81 5.97
C ALA A 148 28.12 41.24 6.49
N ASP A 149 27.74 42.26 5.71
CA ASP A 149 27.79 43.69 6.09
C ASP A 149 26.64 44.12 7.01
N GLY A 150 25.75 43.21 7.38
CA GLY A 150 24.59 43.47 8.23
C GLY A 150 23.36 44.01 7.51
N SER A 151 23.45 44.32 6.20
CA SER A 151 22.29 44.74 5.40
C SER A 151 21.29 43.59 5.23
N ILE A 152 20.00 43.94 5.17
CA ILE A 152 18.90 42.99 5.04
C ILE A 152 18.26 43.14 3.67
N TRP A 153 18.21 42.02 2.96
CA TRP A 153 17.62 41.87 1.64
C TRP A 153 16.44 40.93 1.73
N TYR A 154 15.53 41.00 0.76
CA TYR A 154 14.34 40.15 0.73
C TYR A 154 14.17 39.50 -0.63
N VAL A 155 13.43 38.39 -0.65
CA VAL A 155 12.93 37.77 -1.87
C VAL A 155 11.45 37.47 -1.74
N SER A 156 10.73 37.63 -2.84
CA SER A 156 9.32 37.27 -2.97
C SER A 156 9.14 35.76 -2.91
N VAL A 157 8.11 35.31 -2.21
CA VAL A 157 7.72 33.90 -2.10
C VAL A 157 6.27 33.76 -2.56
N PRO A 158 6.02 33.47 -3.84
CA PRO A 158 4.66 33.27 -4.34
C PRO A 158 4.01 32.06 -3.68
N LEU A 159 2.76 32.18 -3.24
CA LEU A 159 1.99 31.07 -2.67
C LEU A 159 0.97 30.63 -3.72
N GLY A 160 1.12 29.42 -4.24
CA GLY A 160 0.16 28.87 -5.21
C GLY A 160 -1.26 28.76 -4.63
N PRO A 161 -2.30 28.80 -5.48
CA PRO A 161 -3.62 28.34 -5.08
C PRO A 161 -3.50 26.87 -4.61
N PRO A 162 -4.45 26.36 -3.80
CA PRO A 162 -4.42 24.95 -3.43
C PRO A 162 -4.30 24.07 -4.69
N LEU A 163 -3.64 22.92 -4.67
CA LEU A 163 -3.87 21.94 -5.74
C LEU A 163 -5.26 21.31 -5.54
N PRO A 164 -5.95 20.85 -6.60
CA PRO A 164 -7.17 20.07 -6.45
C PRO A 164 -6.91 18.81 -5.61
N ASP A 165 -7.91 18.41 -4.82
CA ASP A 165 -7.90 17.14 -4.08
C ASP A 165 -8.07 15.98 -5.06
N PHE A 166 -6.96 15.40 -5.50
CA PHE A 166 -6.98 14.15 -6.23
C PHE A 166 -7.11 12.98 -5.26
N GLY A 167 -7.57 11.84 -5.74
CA GLY A 167 -7.55 10.64 -4.93
C GLY A 167 -7.77 9.37 -5.71
N VAL A 168 -7.29 8.27 -5.14
CA VAL A 168 -7.34 6.94 -5.73
C VAL A 168 -7.85 5.93 -4.72
N GLU A 169 -8.64 4.98 -5.19
CA GLU A 169 -9.24 3.92 -4.37
C GLU A 169 -9.07 2.58 -5.11
N LEU A 170 -8.74 1.51 -4.36
CA LEU A 170 -8.74 0.13 -4.82
C LEU A 170 -9.77 -0.67 -4.02
N THR A 171 -10.70 -1.34 -4.71
CA THR A 171 -11.74 -2.14 -4.06
C THR A 171 -11.90 -3.52 -4.70
N PRO A 172 -12.05 -4.61 -3.92
CA PRO A 172 -11.97 -4.65 -2.45
C PRO A 172 -10.54 -4.45 -1.92
N ALA A 173 -10.38 -4.19 -0.63
CA ALA A 173 -9.06 -3.99 0.00
C ALA A 173 -8.21 -5.27 0.07
N GLU A 174 -8.82 -6.45 -0.13
CA GLU A 174 -8.14 -7.74 -0.09
C GLU A 174 -8.80 -8.74 -1.05
N ARG A 175 -7.97 -9.58 -1.68
CA ARG A 175 -8.35 -10.77 -2.43
C ARG A 175 -7.51 -11.97 -2.01
N THR A 176 -8.09 -13.15 -2.11
CA THR A 176 -7.42 -14.43 -1.84
C THR A 176 -7.66 -15.37 -3.03
N GLY A 177 -6.67 -16.20 -3.38
CA GLY A 177 -6.80 -17.22 -4.43
C GLY A 177 -5.60 -18.16 -4.45
N LYS A 178 -5.58 -19.14 -5.36
CA LYS A 178 -4.43 -20.06 -5.49
C LYS A 178 -3.32 -19.36 -6.27
N PRO A 179 -2.03 -19.65 -6.00
CA PRO A 179 -0.94 -19.11 -6.79
C PRO A 179 -1.16 -19.33 -8.29
N GLY A 180 -1.10 -18.26 -9.08
CA GLY A 180 -1.42 -18.25 -10.51
C GLY A 180 -2.86 -17.88 -10.87
N ASP A 181 -3.80 -17.84 -9.92
CA ASP A 181 -5.17 -17.38 -10.19
C ASP A 181 -5.19 -15.87 -10.47
N PRO A 182 -5.97 -15.39 -11.44
CA PRO A 182 -6.20 -13.97 -11.64
C PRO A 182 -7.15 -13.42 -10.57
N VAL A 183 -6.81 -12.29 -9.97
CA VAL A 183 -7.67 -11.53 -9.07
C VAL A 183 -7.81 -10.09 -9.55
N THR A 184 -9.00 -9.54 -9.36
CA THR A 184 -9.37 -8.21 -9.87
C THR A 184 -9.72 -7.23 -8.77
N PHE A 185 -9.35 -5.97 -9.01
CA PHE A 185 -9.68 -4.82 -8.18
C PHE A 185 -10.28 -3.73 -9.06
N ASN A 186 -11.31 -3.05 -8.56
CA ASN A 186 -11.80 -1.81 -9.14
C ASN A 186 -10.88 -0.67 -8.68
N LEU A 187 -10.28 0.01 -9.64
CA LEU A 187 -9.49 1.22 -9.47
C LEU A 187 -10.38 2.42 -9.77
N ARG A 188 -10.53 3.32 -8.80
CA ARG A 188 -11.20 4.60 -8.98
C ARG A 188 -10.20 5.73 -8.77
N ALA A 189 -9.97 6.53 -9.80
CA ALA A 189 -9.19 7.77 -9.73
C ALA A 189 -10.15 8.97 -9.84
N TYR A 190 -9.97 10.01 -9.04
CA TYR A 190 -10.88 11.15 -9.02
C TYR A 190 -10.20 12.47 -8.69
N CYS A 191 -10.89 13.56 -9.00
CA CYS A 191 -10.64 14.91 -8.53
C CYS A 191 -11.90 15.37 -7.78
N ARG A 192 -11.81 15.68 -6.48
CA ARG A 192 -12.95 16.05 -5.60
C ARG A 192 -13.23 17.54 -5.54
N ASP A 193 -12.39 18.34 -6.17
CA ASP A 193 -12.49 19.79 -6.11
C ASP A 193 -13.61 20.31 -7.03
N ASN A 194 -14.36 21.29 -6.55
CA ASN A 194 -15.51 21.92 -7.21
C ASN A 194 -15.33 23.43 -7.42
N GLU A 195 -14.23 24.01 -6.96
CA GLU A 195 -13.98 25.45 -7.09
C GLU A 195 -13.36 25.76 -8.46
N GLN A 196 -13.99 26.64 -9.24
CA GLN A 196 -13.43 27.10 -10.52
C GLN A 196 -12.10 27.83 -10.31
N ARG A 197 -10.98 27.23 -10.71
CA ARG A 197 -9.61 27.74 -10.54
C ARG A 197 -9.11 28.58 -11.72
N GLY A 198 -9.96 29.43 -12.30
CA GLY A 198 -9.61 30.27 -13.46
C GLY A 198 -9.21 29.44 -14.69
N ASP A 199 -8.26 29.93 -15.50
CA ASP A 199 -7.79 29.29 -16.74
C ASP A 199 -6.78 28.14 -16.50
N LEU A 200 -6.56 27.74 -15.24
CA LEU A 200 -5.65 26.67 -14.88
C LEU A 200 -6.26 25.32 -15.30
N THR A 201 -5.79 24.78 -16.42
CA THR A 201 -6.10 23.40 -16.80
C THR A 201 -5.14 22.48 -16.06
N LEU A 202 -5.65 21.47 -15.36
CA LEU A 202 -4.86 20.46 -14.66
C LEU A 202 -5.15 19.08 -15.23
N GLY A 203 -4.21 18.15 -15.00
CA GLY A 203 -4.35 16.74 -15.33
C GLY A 203 -3.94 15.87 -14.15
N MET A 204 -4.02 14.56 -14.33
CA MET A 204 -3.51 13.60 -13.37
C MET A 204 -2.78 12.47 -14.10
N GLN A 205 -1.70 12.00 -13.53
CA GLN A 205 -1.05 10.76 -13.90
C GLN A 205 -1.44 9.70 -12.86
N VAL A 206 -2.17 8.69 -13.29
CA VAL A 206 -2.54 7.55 -12.44
C VAL A 206 -1.50 6.47 -12.65
N VAL A 207 -0.86 6.00 -11.58
CA VAL A 207 0.22 5.02 -11.59
C VAL A 207 -0.21 3.77 -10.83
N VAL A 208 0.06 2.58 -11.37
CA VAL A 208 -0.32 1.30 -10.76
C VAL A 208 0.81 0.29 -10.90
N TRP A 209 1.08 -0.46 -9.83
CA TRP A 209 2.04 -1.58 -9.84
C TRP A 209 1.65 -2.70 -8.88
N HIS A 210 2.25 -3.87 -9.09
CA HIS A 210 2.13 -5.06 -8.24
C HIS A 210 3.44 -5.26 -7.48
N GLN A 211 3.37 -5.20 -6.16
CA GLN A 211 4.51 -5.40 -5.27
C GLN A 211 4.49 -6.81 -4.68
N VAL A 212 5.55 -7.58 -4.95
CA VAL A 212 5.75 -8.95 -4.47
C VAL A 212 7.07 -9.00 -3.70
N GLY A 213 7.00 -9.03 -2.37
CA GLY A 213 8.17 -8.85 -1.52
C GLY A 213 8.87 -7.51 -1.79
N SER A 214 10.15 -7.55 -2.17
CA SER A 214 10.95 -6.37 -2.54
C SER A 214 10.88 -6.03 -4.04
N ASN A 215 10.20 -6.84 -4.85
CA ASN A 215 10.11 -6.65 -6.29
C ASN A 215 8.83 -5.91 -6.68
N THR A 216 8.93 -5.16 -7.77
CA THR A 216 7.85 -4.34 -8.32
C THR A 216 7.65 -4.68 -9.78
N TYR A 217 6.40 -4.91 -10.18
CA TYR A 217 6.02 -5.27 -11.54
C TYR A 217 4.94 -4.32 -12.07
N PRO A 218 5.01 -3.94 -13.36
CA PRO A 218 4.00 -3.09 -13.96
C PRO A 218 2.66 -3.84 -14.08
N VAL A 219 1.56 -3.12 -13.90
CA VAL A 219 0.19 -3.67 -14.04
C VAL A 219 -0.47 -3.00 -15.23
N SER A 220 -0.87 -3.76 -16.24
CA SER A 220 -1.58 -3.19 -17.38
C SER A 220 -3.01 -2.82 -17.00
N PHE A 221 -3.46 -1.62 -17.37
CA PHE A 221 -4.83 -1.16 -17.18
C PHE A 221 -5.23 -0.15 -18.25
N THR A 222 -6.53 0.07 -18.42
CA THR A 222 -7.07 1.09 -19.32
C THR A 222 -7.90 2.06 -18.51
N LEU A 223 -7.65 3.35 -18.58
CA LEU A 223 -8.41 4.37 -17.85
C LEU A 223 -8.85 5.45 -18.82
N ASN A 224 -10.14 5.79 -18.80
CA ASN A 224 -10.74 6.74 -19.74
C ASN A 224 -10.47 6.41 -21.23
N GLY A 225 -10.42 5.13 -21.59
CA GLY A 225 -10.12 4.66 -22.95
C GLY A 225 -8.64 4.73 -23.36
N VAL A 226 -7.75 5.12 -22.45
CA VAL A 226 -6.29 5.18 -22.68
C VAL A 226 -5.63 3.98 -22.01
N GLU A 227 -4.83 3.23 -22.77
CA GLU A 227 -4.04 2.12 -22.26
C GLU A 227 -2.82 2.63 -21.48
N SER A 228 -2.50 1.95 -20.39
CA SER A 228 -1.35 2.26 -19.55
C SER A 228 -0.03 2.03 -20.28
N GLN A 229 0.92 2.94 -20.08
CA GLN A 229 2.30 2.81 -20.55
C GLN A 229 3.21 2.36 -19.40
N VAL A 230 4.29 1.65 -19.72
CA VAL A 230 5.30 1.28 -18.73
C VAL A 230 6.33 2.40 -18.63
N ASP A 231 6.70 2.75 -17.40
CA ASP A 231 7.69 3.78 -17.12
C ASP A 231 9.11 3.38 -17.58
N VAL A 232 10.03 4.35 -17.58
CA VAL A 232 11.42 4.13 -18.01
C VAL A 232 12.17 3.11 -17.16
N SER A 233 11.73 2.87 -15.92
CA SER A 233 12.33 1.85 -15.05
C SER A 233 11.84 0.43 -15.36
N GLY A 234 10.77 0.28 -16.14
CA GLY A 234 10.15 -1.00 -16.46
C GLY A 234 9.32 -1.60 -15.33
N LYS A 235 9.02 -0.83 -14.28
CA LYS A 235 8.44 -1.33 -13.02
C LYS A 235 7.03 -0.82 -12.76
N LEU A 236 6.68 0.35 -13.30
CA LEU A 236 5.42 1.02 -13.01
C LEU A 236 4.63 1.18 -14.30
N SER A 237 3.31 1.07 -14.22
CA SER A 237 2.42 1.44 -15.31
C SER A 237 1.74 2.76 -15.00
N TYR A 238 1.56 3.62 -15.99
CA TYR A 238 0.89 4.91 -15.81
C TYR A 238 -0.08 5.26 -16.96
N VAL A 239 -1.09 6.07 -16.65
CA VAL A 239 -1.98 6.74 -17.61
C VAL A 239 -2.04 8.22 -17.28
N ASP A 240 -1.78 9.07 -18.27
CA ASP A 240 -1.98 10.51 -18.17
C ASP A 240 -3.40 10.86 -18.61
N ILE A 241 -4.16 11.51 -17.73
CA ILE A 241 -5.46 12.10 -18.03
C ILE A 241 -5.27 13.61 -18.17
N TRP A 242 -5.51 14.11 -19.38
CA TRP A 242 -5.40 15.53 -19.69
C TRP A 242 -6.49 16.00 -20.67
N PRO A 243 -7.25 17.07 -20.34
CA PRO A 243 -7.38 17.65 -19.00
C PRO A 243 -8.11 16.68 -18.05
N ALA A 244 -7.89 16.83 -16.74
CA ALA A 244 -8.71 16.19 -15.71
C ALA A 244 -9.75 17.23 -15.22
N PRO A 245 -11.02 17.15 -15.64
CA PRO A 245 -12.04 18.08 -15.16
C PRO A 245 -12.19 18.01 -13.64
N LEU A 246 -12.57 19.12 -13.05
CA LEU A 246 -13.03 19.18 -11.66
C LEU A 246 -14.23 18.23 -11.47
N GLU A 247 -14.35 17.64 -10.28
CA GLU A 247 -15.35 16.61 -9.94
C GLU A 247 -15.31 15.33 -10.81
N ALA A 248 -14.28 15.14 -11.67
CA ALA A 248 -14.18 13.95 -12.50
C ALA A 248 -13.88 12.70 -11.68
N SER A 249 -14.48 11.57 -12.08
CA SER A 249 -14.16 10.25 -11.54
C SER A 249 -14.04 9.24 -12.68
N TYR A 250 -12.92 8.52 -12.69
CA TYR A 250 -12.58 7.50 -13.65
C TYR A 250 -12.50 6.15 -12.95
N ASN A 251 -13.11 5.13 -13.52
CA ASN A 251 -13.14 3.79 -12.95
C ASN A 251 -12.60 2.79 -13.97
N THR A 252 -11.88 1.78 -13.50
CA THR A 252 -11.44 0.65 -14.31
C THR A 252 -11.19 -0.58 -13.46
N THR A 253 -10.90 -1.71 -14.09
CA THR A 253 -10.48 -2.93 -13.41
C THR A 253 -8.99 -3.16 -13.64
N VAL A 254 -8.27 -3.39 -12.55
CA VAL A 254 -6.88 -3.87 -12.58
C VAL A 254 -6.86 -5.35 -12.24
N THR A 255 -6.05 -6.12 -12.95
CA THR A 255 -5.92 -7.58 -12.76
C THR A 255 -4.47 -7.92 -12.45
N VAL A 256 -4.26 -8.72 -11.40
CA VAL A 256 -2.96 -9.30 -11.06
C VAL A 256 -3.12 -10.79 -10.78
N HIS A 257 -2.01 -11.53 -10.77
CA HIS A 257 -2.04 -12.96 -10.44
C HIS A 257 -1.57 -13.18 -9.01
N VAL A 258 -2.25 -14.07 -8.29
CA VAL A 258 -1.87 -14.44 -6.93
C VAL A 258 -0.48 -15.08 -6.95
N GLN A 259 0.35 -14.72 -5.97
CA GLN A 259 1.70 -15.23 -5.80
C GLN A 259 1.74 -16.30 -4.70
N ASP A 260 2.85 -17.01 -4.57
CA ASP A 260 3.11 -17.96 -3.49
C ASP A 260 3.33 -17.31 -2.12
N VAL A 261 3.53 -15.98 -2.10
CA VAL A 261 3.64 -15.13 -0.92
C VAL A 261 2.58 -14.02 -0.94
N GLU A 262 2.27 -13.46 0.23
CA GLU A 262 1.44 -12.25 0.30
C GLU A 262 2.06 -11.13 -0.54
N SER A 263 1.23 -10.47 -1.34
CA SER A 263 1.62 -9.37 -2.23
C SER A 263 0.57 -8.26 -2.17
N LYS A 264 0.82 -7.12 -2.81
CA LYS A 264 -0.14 -6.01 -2.85
C LYS A 264 -0.13 -5.29 -4.20
N VAL A 265 -1.30 -4.84 -4.62
CA VAL A 265 -1.47 -3.86 -5.70
C VAL A 265 -1.45 -2.48 -5.07
N VAL A 266 -0.66 -1.56 -5.64
CA VAL A 266 -0.58 -0.18 -5.20
C VAL A 266 -0.96 0.71 -6.37
N ALA A 267 -1.75 1.74 -6.08
CA ALA A 267 -2.10 2.79 -7.02
C ALA A 267 -1.78 4.15 -6.43
N GLU A 268 -1.26 5.06 -7.25
CA GLU A 268 -0.92 6.43 -6.88
C GLU A 268 -1.41 7.44 -7.93
N ILE A 269 -1.63 8.69 -7.50
CA ILE A 269 -1.88 9.82 -8.38
C ILE A 269 -0.81 10.89 -8.23
N TYR A 270 -0.30 11.35 -9.37
CA TYR A 270 0.53 12.54 -9.47
C TYR A 270 -0.22 13.64 -10.25
N PRO A 271 -0.44 14.83 -9.68
CA PRO A 271 -0.98 15.96 -10.42
C PRO A 271 -0.09 16.32 -11.62
N LEU A 272 -0.70 16.59 -12.77
CA LEU A 272 -0.02 17.07 -13.97
C LEU A 272 -0.38 18.53 -14.24
N GLU A 273 0.63 19.33 -14.59
CA GLU A 273 0.47 20.69 -15.09
C GLU A 273 1.05 20.79 -16.52
N LYS A 274 0.22 21.08 -17.53
CA LYS A 274 0.66 21.46 -18.89
C LYS A 274 0.13 22.84 -19.22
N TYR A 275 1.03 23.81 -19.39
CA TYR A 275 0.67 25.17 -19.82
C TYR A 275 0.78 25.31 -21.34
N GLN A 276 -0.27 25.83 -21.98
CA GLN A 276 -0.17 26.26 -23.38
C GLN A 276 0.61 27.57 -23.47
N GLY A 277 1.76 27.56 -24.15
CA GLY A 277 2.42 28.78 -24.65
C GLY A 277 3.63 29.34 -23.88
N ILE A 278 4.09 28.72 -22.78
CA ILE A 278 5.33 29.14 -22.09
C ILE A 278 6.33 28.00 -22.12
N ALA A 279 7.45 28.19 -22.85
CA ALA A 279 8.45 27.15 -23.10
C ALA A 279 9.33 26.76 -21.90
N SER A 280 9.15 27.37 -20.72
CA SER A 280 9.90 27.01 -19.51
C SER A 280 9.33 27.71 -18.27
N LEU A 281 8.28 27.15 -17.69
CA LEU A 281 8.09 27.26 -16.25
C LEU A 281 9.10 26.30 -15.58
N PRO A 282 9.51 26.51 -14.33
CA PRO A 282 10.27 25.50 -13.62
C PRO A 282 9.49 24.18 -13.72
N PRO A 283 10.13 23.04 -14.09
CA PRO A 283 9.51 21.76 -13.80
C PRO A 283 9.22 21.82 -12.30
N VAL A 284 7.98 21.68 -11.88
CA VAL A 284 7.67 21.42 -10.47
C VAL A 284 8.14 19.98 -10.26
N PRO A 285 9.38 19.72 -9.80
CA PRO A 285 9.83 18.40 -9.47
C PRO A 285 9.29 18.13 -8.08
N ASN A 286 7.97 18.09 -7.95
CA ASN A 286 7.41 17.63 -6.70
C ASN A 286 6.12 16.85 -6.91
N PRO A 287 6.22 15.54 -7.16
CA PRO A 287 5.15 14.59 -6.84
C PRO A 287 4.57 14.74 -5.41
N ASP A 288 5.25 15.43 -4.46
CA ASP A 288 4.75 15.73 -3.11
C ASP A 288 4.01 17.10 -2.98
N ALA A 289 3.66 17.79 -4.06
CA ALA A 289 2.98 19.10 -3.98
C ALA A 289 1.47 19.03 -3.63
N ASP A 290 0.86 17.85 -3.63
CA ASP A 290 -0.54 17.67 -3.21
C ASP A 290 -0.65 17.70 -1.67
N VAL A 291 -1.36 18.72 -1.19
CA VAL A 291 -1.68 18.95 0.23
C VAL A 291 -2.50 17.81 0.84
N TYR A 292 -3.24 17.04 0.03
CA TYR A 292 -4.13 15.97 0.47
C TYR A 292 -3.53 14.58 0.30
N LYS A 293 -2.22 14.43 0.51
CA LYS A 293 -1.44 13.16 0.43
C LYS A 293 -2.10 11.88 0.99
N ARG A 294 -3.10 11.98 1.88
CA ARG A 294 -3.76 10.82 2.51
C ARG A 294 -4.56 9.92 1.55
N ASN A 295 -5.12 10.45 0.47
CA ASN A 295 -5.96 9.68 -0.48
C ASN A 295 -5.33 9.52 -1.88
N ASN A 296 -4.13 10.07 -2.12
CA ASN A 296 -3.42 9.89 -3.40
C ASN A 296 -2.73 8.54 -3.55
N GLN A 297 -2.78 7.69 -2.54
CA GLN A 297 -2.27 6.33 -2.60
C GLN A 297 -3.33 5.36 -2.07
N ALA A 298 -3.54 4.26 -2.79
CA ALA A 298 -4.35 3.14 -2.35
C ALA A 298 -3.56 1.85 -2.45
N GLU A 299 -3.79 0.95 -1.49
CA GLU A 299 -3.21 -0.39 -1.48
C GLU A 299 -4.30 -1.43 -1.33
N ALA A 300 -4.18 -2.54 -2.07
CA ALA A 300 -5.03 -3.71 -1.90
C ALA A 300 -4.17 -4.98 -1.80
N ARG A 301 -4.48 -5.84 -0.83
CA ARG A 301 -3.72 -7.06 -0.55
C ARG A 301 -4.16 -8.22 -1.42
N VAL A 302 -3.20 -9.08 -1.76
CA VAL A 302 -3.41 -10.34 -2.45
C VAL A 302 -2.77 -11.45 -1.62
N ARG A 303 -3.59 -12.33 -1.06
CA ARG A 303 -3.14 -13.46 -0.23
C ARG A 303 -3.22 -14.77 -1.01
N PRO A 304 -2.20 -15.64 -0.93
CA PRO A 304 -2.38 -17.03 -1.32
C PRO A 304 -3.35 -17.72 -0.38
N GLU A 305 -4.24 -18.56 -0.93
CA GLU A 305 -4.98 -19.56 -0.14
C GLU A 305 -4.01 -20.48 0.60
N GLU A 306 -4.37 -20.91 1.81
CA GLU A 306 -3.58 -21.91 2.51
C GLU A 306 -3.57 -23.22 1.70
N PRO A 307 -2.38 -23.79 1.39
CA PRO A 307 -2.30 -24.97 0.55
C PRO A 307 -2.80 -26.21 1.30
N CYS A 308 -3.89 -26.83 0.82
CA CYS A 308 -4.40 -28.12 1.30
C CYS A 308 -3.72 -29.31 0.62
N THR A 309 -3.68 -30.49 1.25
CA THR A 309 -3.04 -31.70 0.69
C THR A 309 -3.91 -32.95 0.86
N ASP A 310 -3.95 -33.83 -0.13
CA ASP A 310 -4.70 -35.10 -0.07
C ASP A 310 -3.90 -36.20 0.66
N ILE A 311 -4.45 -36.75 1.76
CA ILE A 311 -3.93 -37.93 2.46
C ILE A 311 -4.89 -39.11 2.35
N SER A 312 -4.49 -40.10 1.56
CA SER A 312 -5.30 -41.31 1.35
C SER A 312 -4.73 -42.55 2.05
N VAL A 313 -5.63 -43.48 2.41
CA VAL A 313 -5.25 -44.82 2.89
C VAL A 313 -5.70 -45.86 1.87
N VAL A 314 -4.75 -46.61 1.32
CA VAL A 314 -4.99 -47.58 0.24
C VAL A 314 -4.42 -48.96 0.56
N SER A 315 -4.92 -49.96 -0.18
CA SER A 315 -4.45 -51.35 -0.13
C SER A 315 -4.38 -51.95 1.28
N PRO A 316 -5.48 -51.92 2.06
CA PRO A 316 -5.52 -52.60 3.35
C PRO A 316 -5.33 -54.11 3.14
N TYR A 317 -4.56 -54.76 4.02
CA TYR A 317 -4.24 -56.18 3.91
C TYR A 317 -4.15 -56.86 5.27
N ARG A 318 -4.22 -58.19 5.25
CA ARG A 318 -3.93 -59.06 6.41
C ARG A 318 -2.96 -60.18 6.02
N LYS A 319 -2.18 -60.67 6.98
CA LYS A 319 -1.35 -61.87 6.87
C LYS A 319 -1.38 -62.71 8.16
N PRO A 320 -1.40 -64.05 8.06
CA PRO A 320 -1.59 -64.84 6.83
C PRO A 320 -3.02 -64.73 6.28
N SER A 321 -3.22 -65.05 5.00
CA SER A 321 -4.51 -64.96 4.29
C SER A 321 -5.50 -66.08 4.65
N GLY A 322 -5.05 -67.13 5.35
CA GLY A 322 -5.85 -68.29 5.72
C GLY A 322 -6.79 -68.07 6.91
N ASP A 323 -7.26 -69.20 7.45
CA ASP A 323 -8.10 -69.25 8.64
C ASP A 323 -7.40 -68.65 9.85
N ARG A 324 -8.17 -67.91 10.66
CA ARG A 324 -7.70 -67.31 11.91
C ARG A 324 -8.49 -67.88 13.06
N TYR A 325 -7.80 -68.15 14.14
CA TYR A 325 -8.39 -68.66 15.37
C TYR A 325 -8.20 -67.63 16.48
N VAL A 326 -9.03 -67.75 17.52
CA VAL A 326 -8.92 -66.96 18.74
C VAL A 326 -7.47 -66.98 19.26
N GLY A 327 -6.94 -65.81 19.61
CA GLY A 327 -5.60 -65.66 20.20
C GLY A 327 -4.42 -65.68 19.21
N PHE A 328 -4.62 -66.00 17.93
CA PHE A 328 -3.49 -66.09 16.99
C PHE A 328 -2.99 -64.71 16.52
N ASN A 329 -1.65 -64.54 16.45
CA ASN A 329 -0.98 -63.35 15.92
C ASN A 329 -1.27 -63.13 14.43
N THR A 330 -1.99 -62.06 14.11
CA THR A 330 -2.36 -61.67 12.75
C THR A 330 -1.71 -60.33 12.42
N GLU A 331 -0.97 -60.23 11.31
CA GLU A 331 -0.50 -58.95 10.83
C GLU A 331 -1.60 -58.27 10.01
N ILE A 332 -1.87 -57.00 10.29
CA ILE A 332 -2.72 -56.13 9.48
C ILE A 332 -1.91 -54.93 9.01
N GLY A 333 -2.21 -54.38 7.84
CA GLY A 333 -1.53 -53.18 7.37
C GLY A 333 -2.25 -52.45 6.26
N ALA A 334 -1.74 -51.27 5.91
CA ALA A 334 -2.21 -50.44 4.81
C ALA A 334 -1.05 -49.60 4.27
N THR A 335 -1.28 -48.89 3.17
CA THR A 335 -0.36 -47.88 2.63
C THR A 335 -1.01 -46.51 2.78
N VAL A 336 -0.33 -45.58 3.44
CA VAL A 336 -0.76 -44.18 3.53
C VAL A 336 0.00 -43.40 2.45
N LYS A 337 -0.71 -42.61 1.65
CA LYS A 337 -0.15 -41.84 0.55
C LYS A 337 -0.45 -40.36 0.74
N ARG A 338 0.49 -39.52 0.29
CA ARG A 338 0.26 -38.10 0.07
C ARG A 338 0.28 -37.82 -1.42
N ALA A 339 -0.67 -37.03 -1.92
CA ALA A 339 -0.65 -36.58 -3.31
C ALA A 339 0.50 -35.59 -3.58
N ASN A 340 0.62 -35.12 -4.84
CA ASN A 340 1.64 -34.16 -5.24
C ASN A 340 1.24 -32.68 -4.98
N ASP A 341 0.25 -32.44 -4.12
CA ASP A 341 -0.36 -31.15 -3.83
C ASP A 341 0.05 -30.57 -2.45
N GLY A 342 -0.53 -29.43 -2.09
CA GLY A 342 -0.37 -28.79 -0.79
C GLY A 342 1.00 -28.17 -0.54
N PRO A 343 1.45 -28.05 0.72
CA PRO A 343 2.73 -27.41 1.06
C PRO A 343 3.94 -28.06 0.35
N SER A 344 4.99 -27.29 0.06
CA SER A 344 6.21 -27.85 -0.57
C SER A 344 6.99 -28.78 0.37
N GLY A 345 6.97 -28.49 1.67
CA GLY A 345 7.64 -29.29 2.70
C GLY A 345 6.93 -30.60 3.04
N PRO A 346 7.58 -31.44 3.88
CA PRO A 346 6.95 -32.63 4.43
C PRO A 346 5.72 -32.27 5.27
N VAL A 347 4.62 -32.99 5.08
CA VAL A 347 3.41 -32.84 5.91
C VAL A 347 3.37 -33.97 6.93
N GLN A 348 3.15 -33.62 8.19
CA GLN A 348 2.96 -34.61 9.26
C GLN A 348 1.57 -35.24 9.12
N VAL A 349 1.50 -36.56 9.19
CA VAL A 349 0.27 -37.35 9.12
C VAL A 349 0.06 -38.09 10.43
N ARG A 350 -1.15 -38.00 10.98
CA ARG A 350 -1.59 -38.77 12.14
C ARG A 350 -2.44 -39.95 11.67
N LEU A 351 -1.90 -41.16 11.79
CA LEU A 351 -2.60 -42.40 11.55
C LEU A 351 -3.17 -42.95 12.87
N THR A 352 -4.47 -43.22 12.88
CA THR A 352 -5.17 -43.93 13.94
C THR A 352 -5.67 -45.27 13.41
N VAL A 353 -5.36 -46.36 14.11
CA VAL A 353 -5.84 -47.70 13.80
C VAL A 353 -6.71 -48.20 14.95
N THR A 354 -7.97 -48.50 14.67
CA THR A 354 -8.93 -49.03 15.66
C THR A 354 -9.41 -50.41 15.27
N GLY A 355 -9.84 -51.21 16.25
CA GLY A 355 -10.33 -52.56 16.02
C GLY A 355 -11.09 -53.14 17.21
N PRO A 356 -11.42 -54.45 17.16
CA PRO A 356 -12.17 -55.13 18.21
C PRO A 356 -11.46 -55.12 19.56
N GLY A 357 -12.23 -55.28 20.65
CA GLY A 357 -11.68 -55.40 22.00
C GLY A 357 -11.00 -54.13 22.53
N GLY A 358 -11.36 -52.95 21.99
CA GLY A 358 -10.76 -51.68 22.37
C GLY A 358 -9.36 -51.44 21.78
N PHE A 359 -8.95 -52.23 20.78
CA PHE A 359 -7.68 -52.00 20.10
C PHE A 359 -7.64 -50.58 19.49
N SER A 360 -6.63 -49.80 19.89
CA SER A 360 -6.37 -48.48 19.36
C SER A 360 -4.86 -48.21 19.35
N LYS A 361 -4.32 -47.80 18.21
CA LYS A 361 -2.93 -47.36 18.05
C LYS A 361 -2.91 -46.07 17.25
N VAL A 362 -2.06 -45.13 17.69
CA VAL A 362 -1.81 -43.86 16.99
C VAL A 362 -0.34 -43.81 16.60
N LYS A 363 -0.06 -43.39 15.38
CA LYS A 363 1.29 -43.20 14.87
C LYS A 363 1.35 -41.90 14.06
N THR A 364 2.39 -41.12 14.25
CA THR A 364 2.69 -39.93 13.45
C THR A 364 3.93 -40.15 12.60
N PHE A 365 3.94 -39.58 11.40
CA PHE A 365 5.10 -39.57 10.51
C PHE A 365 4.94 -38.49 9.45
N ASN A 366 6.04 -38.05 8.84
CA ASN A 366 6.02 -37.07 7.77
C ASN A 366 5.98 -37.77 6.40
N LEU A 367 5.27 -37.16 5.44
CA LEU A 367 5.26 -37.54 4.03
C LEU A 367 5.61 -36.34 3.15
N ASN A 368 6.58 -36.52 2.26
CA ASN A 368 6.83 -35.61 1.14
C ASN A 368 5.72 -35.74 0.09
N ARG A 369 5.64 -34.77 -0.83
CA ARG A 369 4.73 -34.82 -1.98
C ARG A 369 4.94 -36.12 -2.77
N GLY A 370 3.86 -36.83 -3.06
CA GLY A 370 3.87 -38.09 -3.79
C GLY A 370 4.41 -39.29 -2.99
N GLU A 371 4.83 -39.10 -1.74
CA GLU A 371 5.40 -40.16 -0.92
C GLU A 371 4.30 -41.12 -0.44
N SER A 372 4.68 -42.39 -0.32
CA SER A 372 3.83 -43.45 0.21
C SER A 372 4.55 -44.17 1.35
N LYS A 373 3.84 -44.50 2.43
CA LYS A 373 4.39 -45.25 3.55
C LYS A 373 3.53 -46.43 3.92
N LYS A 374 4.14 -47.62 3.94
CA LYS A 374 3.50 -48.85 4.39
C LYS A 374 3.56 -48.93 5.92
N VAL A 375 2.43 -49.28 6.53
CA VAL A 375 2.27 -49.45 7.97
C VAL A 375 1.68 -50.81 8.28
N SER A 376 2.14 -51.46 9.34
CA SER A 376 1.56 -52.72 9.81
C SER A 376 1.61 -52.87 11.32
N TYR A 377 0.72 -53.72 11.83
CA TYR A 377 0.54 -54.04 13.24
C TYR A 377 0.24 -55.53 13.39
N VAL A 378 0.80 -56.16 14.42
CA VAL A 378 0.42 -57.52 14.82
C VAL A 378 -0.68 -57.41 15.87
N VAL A 379 -1.78 -58.13 15.65
CA VAL A 379 -2.99 -58.11 16.49
C VAL A 379 -3.42 -59.53 16.86
N GLN A 380 -4.02 -59.67 18.05
CA GLN A 380 -4.67 -60.90 18.51
C GLN A 380 -6.13 -60.59 18.80
N VAL A 381 -7.04 -61.43 18.29
CA VAL A 381 -8.47 -61.29 18.51
C VAL A 381 -8.94 -62.42 19.43
N ASN A 382 -9.50 -62.05 20.57
CA ASN A 382 -9.79 -62.99 21.66
C ASN A 382 -11.25 -63.49 21.69
N LYS A 383 -12.03 -63.18 20.65
CA LYS A 383 -13.42 -63.62 20.51
C LYS A 383 -13.67 -64.13 19.09
N PRO A 384 -14.42 -65.23 18.92
CA PRO A 384 -14.86 -65.67 17.60
C PRO A 384 -15.76 -64.61 16.92
N GLY A 385 -15.77 -64.60 15.59
CA GLY A 385 -16.61 -63.73 14.76
C GLY A 385 -15.81 -62.88 13.76
N THR A 386 -16.49 -61.90 13.15
CA THR A 386 -15.86 -60.94 12.22
C THR A 386 -15.03 -59.92 12.98
N ALA A 387 -13.73 -59.88 12.73
CA ALA A 387 -12.83 -58.82 13.21
C ALA A 387 -12.63 -57.78 12.12
N THR A 388 -12.95 -56.51 12.39
CA THR A 388 -12.75 -55.38 11.46
C THR A 388 -11.81 -54.36 12.07
N PHE A 389 -10.73 -54.05 11.37
CA PHE A 389 -9.80 -52.99 11.73
C PHE A 389 -9.92 -51.83 10.76
N THR A 390 -9.88 -50.61 11.29
CA THR A 390 -9.99 -49.38 10.50
C THR A 390 -8.72 -48.56 10.62
N PHE A 391 -8.13 -48.21 9.48
CA PHE A 391 -7.04 -47.25 9.36
C PHE A 391 -7.65 -45.89 8.99
N HIS A 392 -7.30 -44.85 9.72
CA HIS A 392 -7.73 -43.48 9.46
C HIS A 392 -6.53 -42.54 9.56
N ALA A 393 -6.15 -41.89 8.45
CA ALA A 393 -5.00 -41.00 8.37
C ALA A 393 -5.45 -39.57 8.04
N VAL A 394 -4.93 -38.58 8.77
CA VAL A 394 -5.23 -37.16 8.51
C VAL A 394 -3.95 -36.32 8.56
N PRO A 395 -3.82 -35.28 7.73
CA PRO A 395 -2.73 -34.31 7.86
C PRO A 395 -2.86 -33.53 9.18
N VAL A 396 -1.73 -33.03 9.69
CA VAL A 396 -1.64 -32.23 10.91
C VAL A 396 -1.21 -30.82 10.55
N GLY A 397 -2.01 -29.83 10.94
CA GLY A 397 -1.72 -28.40 10.69
C GLY A 397 -1.92 -27.95 9.23
N VAL A 398 -2.56 -28.80 8.41
CA VAL A 398 -2.88 -28.54 7.00
C VAL A 398 -4.25 -29.15 6.73
N GLU A 399 -5.09 -28.50 5.94
CA GLU A 399 -6.39 -29.03 5.52
C GLU A 399 -6.21 -30.21 4.54
N ASP A 400 -7.08 -31.23 4.67
CA ASP A 400 -7.18 -32.31 3.70
C ASP A 400 -8.18 -31.94 2.60
N CYS A 401 -7.74 -31.93 1.34
CA CYS A 401 -8.60 -31.54 0.22
C CYS A 401 -9.55 -32.66 -0.24
N ALA A 402 -9.34 -33.90 0.19
CA ALA A 402 -10.16 -35.05 -0.19
C ALA A 402 -10.44 -36.00 1.00
N PRO A 403 -11.03 -35.52 2.10
CA PRO A 403 -11.16 -36.24 3.38
C PRO A 403 -11.90 -37.59 3.31
N GLY A 404 -12.59 -37.87 2.20
CA GLY A 404 -13.32 -39.12 1.98
C GLY A 404 -12.44 -40.35 1.75
N ASN A 405 -11.17 -40.19 1.35
CA ASN A 405 -10.27 -41.31 1.02
C ASN A 405 -9.26 -41.63 2.16
N ASN A 406 -9.38 -40.92 3.28
CA ASN A 406 -8.52 -40.98 4.47
C ASN A 406 -8.71 -42.25 5.30
N ARG A 407 -9.65 -43.11 4.92
CA ARG A 407 -10.08 -44.27 5.70
C ARG A 407 -10.09 -45.53 4.84
N ALA A 408 -9.51 -46.60 5.38
CA ALA A 408 -9.60 -47.95 4.80
C ALA A 408 -9.82 -48.99 5.91
N THR A 409 -10.49 -50.09 5.57
CA THR A 409 -10.76 -51.18 6.51
C THR A 409 -10.19 -52.51 6.03
N VAL A 410 -9.85 -53.37 6.98
CA VAL A 410 -9.56 -54.78 6.73
C VAL A 410 -10.41 -55.63 7.67
N SER A 411 -11.13 -56.60 7.11
CA SER A 411 -12.01 -57.49 7.86
C SER A 411 -11.65 -58.94 7.62
N PHE A 412 -11.79 -59.78 8.65
CA PHE A 412 -11.61 -61.22 8.52
C PHE A 412 -12.39 -62.01 9.58
N GLN A 413 -12.65 -63.28 9.28
CA GLN A 413 -13.29 -64.21 10.21
C GLN A 413 -12.29 -64.80 11.20
N VAL A 414 -12.70 -64.86 12.47
CA VAL A 414 -11.98 -65.51 13.56
C VAL A 414 -12.81 -66.69 14.06
N LYS A 415 -12.29 -67.89 13.92
CA LYS A 415 -12.92 -69.14 14.34
C LYS A 415 -12.60 -69.44 15.82
N PRO A 416 -13.45 -70.20 16.54
CA PRO A 416 -13.14 -70.72 17.86
C PRO A 416 -11.85 -71.55 17.84
N ASP A 417 -11.11 -71.57 18.95
CA ASP A 417 -9.90 -72.36 19.07
C ASP A 417 -10.21 -73.86 18.82
N PRO A 418 -9.59 -74.51 17.81
CA PRO A 418 -9.87 -75.90 17.47
C PRO A 418 -9.36 -76.89 18.53
N SER A 419 -8.52 -76.45 19.49
CA SER A 419 -8.06 -77.26 20.61
C SER A 419 -9.07 -77.33 21.77
N VAL A 420 -10.12 -76.52 21.75
CA VAL A 420 -11.20 -76.55 22.74
C VAL A 420 -12.42 -77.22 22.10
N PRO A 421 -12.80 -78.45 22.52
CA PRO A 421 -13.98 -79.10 21.99
C PRO A 421 -15.23 -78.24 22.29
N PRO A 422 -16.23 -78.21 21.39
CA PRO A 422 -17.49 -77.54 21.68
C PRO A 422 -18.07 -78.12 22.99
N PRO A 423 -18.68 -77.30 23.86
CA PRO A 423 -19.27 -77.81 25.08
C PRO A 423 -20.31 -78.87 24.72
N GLU A 424 -20.07 -80.11 25.15
CA GLU A 424 -21.09 -81.15 25.08
C GLU A 424 -22.29 -80.69 25.91
N SER A 425 -23.50 -80.82 25.37
CA SER A 425 -24.75 -80.27 25.91
C SER A 425 -25.21 -80.86 27.25
N LYS A 426 -24.32 -81.48 28.04
CA LYS A 426 -24.62 -82.18 29.31
C LYS A 426 -23.68 -81.85 30.47
N SER A 427 -22.89 -80.79 30.41
CA SER A 427 -22.06 -80.38 31.56
C SER A 427 -22.72 -79.25 32.34
N TRP A 428 -23.27 -79.57 33.51
CA TRP A 428 -23.61 -78.59 34.56
C TRP A 428 -22.51 -78.58 35.63
N VAL A 429 -22.15 -77.39 36.09
CA VAL A 429 -21.25 -77.16 37.23
C VAL A 429 -22.11 -76.78 38.43
N GLU A 430 -22.09 -77.59 39.48
CA GLU A 430 -22.69 -77.28 40.76
C GLU A 430 -21.61 -76.67 41.67
N LEU A 431 -21.81 -75.42 42.09
CA LEU A 431 -20.96 -74.76 43.09
C LEU A 431 -21.31 -75.30 44.47
N ILE A 432 -20.49 -76.24 44.99
CA ILE A 432 -20.58 -76.64 46.39
C ILE A 432 -19.83 -75.62 47.24
N SER A 433 -20.59 -74.72 47.86
CA SER A 433 -20.14 -73.89 48.98
C SER A 433 -20.03 -74.78 50.22
N SER A 434 -18.81 -75.12 50.66
CA SER A 434 -18.58 -75.64 52.01
C SER A 434 -18.72 -74.49 53.01
N ARG A 435 -19.52 -74.72 54.05
CA ARG A 435 -19.82 -73.77 55.14
C ARG A 435 -18.59 -73.37 55.94
#